data_AF-A0AA35W2B6-F1
#
_entry.id   AF-A0AA35W2B6-F1
#
_cell.length_a   1.000
_cell.length_b   1.000
_cell.length_c   1.000
_cell.angle_alpha   90.00
_cell.angle_beta   90.00
_cell.angle_gamma   90.00
#
_symmetry.space_group_name_H-M   'P 1'
#
loop_
_entity.id
_entity.type
_entity.pdbx_description
1 polymer ?
#
loop_
_entity_poly.entity_id
_entity_poly.type
_entity_poly.pdbx_seq_one_letter_code
_entity_poly.pdbx_strand_id
1 'polypeptide(L)'
;MRSIFTSQGVDLACVTETWVREGATITLREMAPPGFSVLHQSRTVGRGGGVALLIREDCPFRALPSPSIPGIECVGLVWGSE
;
A
#
# COMPACT_ATOMS: atom_id res chain seq x y z
N MET A 1 -1.62 -13.63 0.14
CA MET A 1 -2.01 -12.31 -0.39
C MET A 1 -2.48 -12.42 -1.84
N ARG A 2 -1.65 -12.84 -2.80
CA ARG A 2 -1.98 -12.92 -4.23
C ARG A 2 -3.32 -13.58 -4.61
N SER A 3 -3.69 -14.69 -3.98
CA SER A 3 -4.93 -15.43 -4.30
C SER A 3 -6.21 -14.64 -4.02
N ILE A 4 -6.18 -13.72 -3.04
CA ILE A 4 -7.36 -12.94 -2.64
C ILE A 4 -7.70 -11.91 -3.71
N PHE A 5 -6.68 -11.30 -4.32
CA PHE A 5 -6.86 -10.29 -5.37
C PHE A 5 -7.24 -10.90 -6.72
N THR A 6 -6.62 -12.01 -7.08
CA THR A 6 -6.81 -12.63 -8.41
C THR A 6 -8.14 -13.39 -8.54
N SER A 7 -8.70 -13.90 -7.44
CA SER A 7 -9.94 -14.71 -7.51
C SER A 7 -11.23 -13.93 -7.23
N GLN A 8 -11.15 -12.75 -6.60
CA GLN A 8 -12.34 -12.03 -6.11
C GLN A 8 -12.60 -10.69 -6.81
N GLY A 9 -11.85 -10.36 -7.86
CA GLY A 9 -12.04 -9.11 -8.61
C GLY A 9 -11.78 -7.84 -7.78
N VAL A 10 -10.83 -7.90 -6.84
CA VAL A 10 -10.53 -6.77 -5.93
C VAL A 10 -9.89 -5.61 -6.70
N ASP A 11 -10.41 -4.40 -6.52
CA ASP A 11 -9.82 -3.18 -7.09
C ASP A 11 -8.81 -2.52 -6.13
N LEU A 12 -9.04 -2.64 -4.82
CA LEU A 12 -8.28 -1.99 -3.77
C LEU A 12 -8.17 -2.89 -2.54
N ALA A 13 -7.00 -2.95 -1.93
CA ALA A 13 -6.85 -3.49 -0.57
C ALA A 13 -6.00 -2.59 0.31
N CYS A 14 -6.44 -2.47 1.56
CA CYS A 14 -5.75 -1.78 2.63
C CYS A 14 -5.10 -2.82 3.55
N VAL A 15 -3.79 -2.74 3.71
CA VAL A 15 -3.00 -3.69 4.51
C VAL A 15 -2.36 -2.92 5.65
N THR A 16 -2.63 -3.34 6.88
CA THR A 16 -1.94 -2.87 8.08
C THR A 16 -0.96 -3.93 8.56
N GLU A 17 -0.06 -3.56 9.46
CA GLU A 17 0.96 -4.49 9.98
C GLU A 17 1.73 -5.15 8.84
N THR A 18 2.34 -4.33 7.98
CA THR A 18 3.16 -4.83 6.86
C THR A 18 4.50 -5.38 7.31
N TRP A 19 5.03 -4.91 8.45
CA TRP A 19 6.35 -5.26 8.99
C TRP A 19 7.53 -5.01 8.03
N VAL A 20 7.30 -4.22 6.97
CA VAL A 20 8.33 -3.89 5.98
C VAL A 20 9.05 -2.62 6.40
N ARG A 21 10.38 -2.69 6.40
CA ARG A 21 11.25 -1.57 6.74
C ARG A 21 11.48 -0.64 5.56
N GLU A 22 11.83 0.60 5.85
CA GLU A 22 12.25 1.57 4.85
C GLU A 22 13.42 1.03 4.02
N GLY A 23 13.36 1.19 2.70
CA GLY A 23 14.31 0.62 1.75
C GLY A 23 14.03 -0.83 1.33
N ALA A 24 13.17 -1.56 2.04
CA ALA A 24 12.75 -2.92 1.68
C ALA A 24 11.37 -2.97 0.99
N THR A 25 10.86 -1.83 0.51
CA THR A 25 9.56 -1.71 -0.17
C THR A 25 9.47 -2.55 -1.44
N ILE A 26 10.61 -2.93 -2.04
CA ILE A 26 10.65 -3.84 -3.20
C ILE A 26 9.96 -5.17 -2.90
N THR A 27 10.08 -5.68 -1.67
CA THR A 27 9.42 -6.92 -1.23
C THR A 27 7.90 -6.82 -1.32
N LEU A 28 7.31 -5.66 -1.03
CA LEU A 28 5.86 -5.46 -1.14
C LEU A 28 5.40 -5.42 -2.60
N ARG A 29 6.17 -4.74 -3.46
CA ARG A 29 5.90 -4.69 -4.91
C ARG A 29 6.02 -6.08 -5.53
N GLU A 30 7.02 -6.86 -5.13
CA GLU A 30 7.18 -8.25 -5.57
C GLU A 30 6.13 -9.21 -5.03
N MET A 31 5.47 -8.90 -3.91
CA MET A 31 4.35 -9.68 -3.39
C MET A 31 3.00 -9.27 -3.98
N ALA A 32 2.91 -8.07 -4.55
CA ALA A 32 1.70 -7.63 -5.22
C ALA A 32 1.35 -8.56 -6.40
N PRO A 33 0.05 -8.78 -6.66
CA PRO A 33 -0.38 -9.38 -7.91
C PRO A 33 0.07 -8.49 -9.09
N PRO A 34 0.37 -9.07 -10.27
CA PRO A 34 0.56 -8.28 -11.48
C PRO A 34 -0.65 -7.38 -11.77
N GLY A 35 -0.40 -6.16 -12.27
CA GLY A 35 -1.47 -5.19 -12.54
C GLY A 35 -1.92 -4.41 -11.31
N PHE A 36 -1.13 -4.39 -10.23
CA PHE A 36 -1.41 -3.59 -9.04
C PHE A 36 -0.24 -2.66 -8.70
N SER A 37 -0.56 -1.39 -8.48
CA SER A 37 0.30 -0.40 -7.86
C SER A 37 0.33 -0.56 -6.34
N VAL A 38 1.45 -0.19 -5.71
CA VAL A 38 1.63 -0.24 -4.25
C VAL A 38 2.03 1.13 -3.71
N LEU A 39 1.21 1.68 -2.82
CA LEU A 39 1.56 2.79 -1.94
C LEU A 39 1.88 2.26 -0.55
N HIS A 40 2.95 2.72 0.09
CA HIS A 40 3.39 2.16 1.37
C HIS A 40 4.03 3.23 2.25
N GLN A 41 3.78 3.13 3.56
CA GLN A 41 4.55 3.82 4.58
C GLN A 41 5.04 2.82 5.62
N SER A 42 6.36 2.75 5.80
CA SER A 42 7.00 1.94 6.84
C SER A 42 6.89 2.62 8.19
N ARG A 43 6.81 1.83 9.27
CA ARG A 43 7.07 2.34 10.61
C ARG A 43 8.56 2.64 10.75
N THR A 44 8.91 3.85 11.18
CA THR A 44 10.30 4.29 11.32
C THR A 44 10.88 4.07 12.72
N VAL A 45 10.04 3.95 13.74
CA VAL A 45 10.46 3.84 15.15
C VAL A 45 9.72 2.72 15.87
N GLY A 46 10.45 1.90 16.64
CA GLY A 46 9.89 0.81 17.43
C GLY A 46 9.79 -0.51 16.65
N ARG A 47 8.86 -1.39 17.05
CA ARG A 47 8.66 -2.71 16.46
C ARG A 47 7.29 -2.78 15.77
N GLY A 48 7.24 -3.47 14.64
CA GLY A 48 5.99 -3.76 13.91
C GLY A 48 5.47 -2.60 13.06
N GLY A 49 4.19 -2.67 12.70
CA GLY A 49 3.48 -1.60 12.01
C GLY A 49 3.73 -1.51 10.50
N GLY A 50 3.50 -0.31 9.98
CA GLY A 50 3.53 0.00 8.55
C GLY A 50 2.23 -0.36 7.83
N VAL A 51 1.90 0.41 6.80
CA VAL A 51 0.62 0.34 6.08
C VAL A 51 0.84 0.39 4.57
N ALA A 52 0.05 -0.36 3.80
CA ALA A 52 0.08 -0.34 2.35
C ALA A 52 -1.33 -0.26 1.73
N LEU A 53 -1.41 0.37 0.57
CA LEU A 53 -2.51 0.24 -0.38
C LEU A 53 -2.02 -0.54 -1.60
N LEU A 54 -2.77 -1.56 -2.00
CA LEU A 54 -2.61 -2.23 -3.29
C LEU A 54 -3.80 -1.81 -4.16
N ILE A 55 -3.52 -1.19 -5.29
CA ILE A 55 -4.55 -0.61 -6.18
C ILE A 55 -4.39 -1.19 -7.57
N ARG A 56 -5.48 -1.67 -8.18
CA ARG A 56 -5.45 -2.16 -9.57
C ARG A 56 -5.06 -1.02 -10.51
N GLU A 57 -4.14 -1.27 -11.43
CA GLU A 57 -3.52 -0.22 -12.27
C GLU A 57 -4.49 0.41 -13.28
N ASP A 58 -5.59 -0.26 -13.60
CA ASP A 58 -6.65 0.28 -14.45
C ASP A 58 -7.62 1.21 -13.70
N CYS A 59 -7.50 1.29 -12.37
CA CYS A 59 -8.27 2.21 -11.55
C CYS A 59 -7.49 3.52 -11.47
N PRO A 60 -7.99 4.62 -12.05
CA PRO A 60 -7.29 5.89 -12.00
C PRO A 60 -7.27 6.40 -10.56
N PHE A 61 -6.09 6.77 -10.08
CA PHE A 61 -5.93 7.39 -8.77
C PHE A 61 -4.73 8.35 -8.76
N ARG A 62 -4.74 9.27 -7.79
CA ARG A 62 -3.59 10.10 -7.46
C ARG A 62 -3.13 9.82 -6.04
N ALA A 63 -1.88 9.42 -5.88
CA ALA A 63 -1.29 9.23 -4.55
C ALA A 63 -1.20 10.57 -3.81
N LEU A 64 -1.52 10.55 -2.52
CA LEU A 64 -1.31 11.69 -1.62
C LEU A 64 0.01 11.51 -0.85
N PRO A 65 0.70 12.61 -0.51
CA PRO A 65 1.82 12.52 0.41
C PRO A 65 1.34 11.98 1.75
N SER A 66 2.13 11.09 2.36
CA SER A 66 1.84 10.59 3.70
C SER A 66 1.87 11.75 4.71
N PRO A 67 0.85 11.89 5.56
CA PRO A 67 0.84 12.93 6.57
C PRO A 67 1.89 12.64 7.64
N SER A 68 2.58 13.69 8.10
CA SER A 68 3.57 13.59 9.18
C SER A 68 2.89 13.69 10.55
N ILE A 69 2.26 12.60 10.99
CA ILE A 69 1.61 12.51 12.30
C ILE A 69 2.45 11.59 13.20
N PRO A 70 2.98 12.08 14.34
CA PRO A 70 3.81 11.27 15.23
C PRO A 70 3.12 9.96 15.66
N GLY A 71 3.79 8.84 15.40
CA GLY A 71 3.31 7.51 15.80
C GLY A 71 2.19 6.91 14.94
N ILE A 72 1.79 7.58 13.86
CA ILE A 72 0.76 7.10 12.93
C ILE A 72 1.37 6.93 11.54
N GLU A 73 1.25 5.73 10.99
CA GLU A 73 1.48 5.48 9.57
C GLU A 73 0.16 5.62 8.79
N CYS A 74 0.18 6.34 7.67
CA CYS A 74 -0.96 6.63 6.84
C CYS A 74 -0.55 6.77 5.36
N VAL A 75 -1.30 6.10 4.50
CA VAL A 75 -1.21 6.20 3.04
C VAL A 75 -2.56 6.65 2.52
N GLY A 76 -2.56 7.68 1.67
CA GLY A 76 -3.77 8.26 1.11
C GLY A 76 -3.73 8.28 -0.42
N LEU A 77 -4.91 8.25 -1.02
CA LEU A 77 -5.09 8.49 -2.44
C LEU A 77 -6.39 9.27 -2.67
N VAL A 78 -6.48 9.92 -3.83
CA VAL A 78 -7.73 10.41 -4.40
C VAL A 78 -8.14 9.46 -5.52
N TRP A 79 -9.40 9.03 -5.49
CA TRP A 79 -9.96 8.16 -6.52
C TRP A 79 -10.36 8.97 -7.75
N GLY A 80 -10.10 8.43 -8.94
CA GLY A 80 -10.34 9.09 -10.21
C GLY A 80 -9.08 9.75 -10.79
N SER A 81 -9.15 10.06 -12.09
CA SER A 81 -8.22 10.97 -12.76
C SER A 81 -8.74 12.39 -12.55
N GLU A 82 -7.87 13.32 -12.15
CA GLU A 82 -8.20 14.74 -12.17
C GLU A 82 -8.60 15.22 -13.56
#